data_AF-A0A401PD39-F1
#
_entry.id   AF-A0A401PD39-F1
#
_cell.length_a   1.000
_cell.length_b   1.000
_cell.length_c   1.000
_cell.angle_alpha   90.00
_cell.angle_beta   90.00
_cell.angle_gamma   90.00
#
_symmetry.space_group_name_H-M   'P 1'
#
loop_
_entity.id
_entity.type
_entity.pdbx_description
1 polymer ?
#
loop_
_entity_poly.entity_id
_entity_poly.type
_entity_poly.pdbx_seq_one_letter_code
_entity_poly.pdbx_strand_id
1 'polypeptide(L)'
;MRGNSTFSKSIDTEVIFMTPRVSSVLNRDVKQFGKKFLFDRNEETCWNSDQGSSQWVMLEFPQTVKVTELQLQFQGGFTGRTCRLEGGRKGASLVEIADFYPEDTNRLQRFSIHKESIADKFKIIFEKSTDFFGRIIIYHLDVLGEKVL
;
A
#
# COMPACT_ATOMS: atom_id res chain seq x y z
N MET A 1 -30.35 -38.00 11.32
CA MET A 1 -30.26 -36.53 11.47
C MET A 1 -28.97 -36.10 10.78
N ARG A 2 -29.07 -35.39 9.66
CA ARG A 2 -27.90 -34.92 8.89
C ARG A 2 -27.48 -33.58 9.47
N GLY A 3 -26.29 -33.50 10.07
CA GLY A 3 -25.64 -32.24 10.40
C GLY A 3 -24.98 -31.69 9.15
N ASN A 4 -25.55 -30.62 8.58
CA ASN A 4 -24.84 -29.80 7.60
C ASN A 4 -23.86 -28.93 8.37
N SER A 5 -22.58 -29.31 8.39
CA SER A 5 -21.51 -28.37 8.73
C SER A 5 -21.30 -27.45 7.53
N THR A 6 -21.78 -26.21 7.64
CA THR A 6 -21.40 -25.12 6.73
C THR A 6 -19.91 -24.88 6.90
N PHE A 7 -19.10 -25.44 6.01
CA PHE A 7 -17.72 -25.00 5.84
C PHE A 7 -17.78 -23.56 5.34
N SER A 8 -17.42 -22.60 6.19
CA SER A 8 -17.04 -21.27 5.72
C SER A 8 -15.85 -21.47 4.79
N LYS A 9 -16.02 -21.26 3.48
CA LYS A 9 -14.88 -21.11 2.58
C LYS A 9 -14.02 -20.00 3.18
N SER A 10 -12.79 -20.33 3.58
CA SER A 10 -11.74 -19.34 3.71
C SER A 10 -11.69 -18.59 2.38
N ILE A 11 -12.03 -17.30 2.39
CA ILE A 11 -11.85 -16.45 1.23
C ILE A 11 -10.33 -16.38 1.06
N ASP A 12 -9.81 -17.03 0.01
CA ASP A 12 -8.41 -16.96 -0.34
C ASP A 12 -8.08 -15.48 -0.59
N THR A 13 -7.33 -14.89 0.33
CA THR A 13 -6.91 -13.50 0.24
C THR A 13 -5.76 -13.45 -0.75
N GLU A 14 -5.99 -12.88 -1.93
CA GLU A 14 -5.01 -12.83 -3.02
C GLU A 14 -4.28 -11.49 -3.04
N VAL A 15 -3.04 -11.49 -3.55
CA VAL A 15 -2.36 -10.25 -3.94
C VAL A 15 -3.07 -9.68 -5.15
N ILE A 16 -3.58 -8.46 -5.02
CA ILE A 16 -4.39 -7.82 -6.05
C ILE A 16 -3.48 -7.14 -7.08
N PHE A 17 -3.66 -7.47 -8.36
CA PHE A 17 -2.99 -6.75 -9.44
C PHE A 17 -3.47 -5.29 -9.51
N MET A 18 -2.51 -4.36 -9.64
CA MET A 18 -2.76 -2.92 -9.61
C MET A 18 -1.74 -2.16 -10.46
N THR A 19 -2.09 -0.95 -10.87
CA THR A 19 -1.18 -0.02 -11.57
C THR A 19 -0.74 1.09 -10.62
N PRO A 20 0.57 1.21 -10.31
CA PRO A 20 1.08 2.18 -9.36
C PRO A 20 1.36 3.55 -10.00
N ARG A 21 1.12 4.62 -9.23
CA ARG A 21 1.76 5.94 -9.36
C ARG A 21 2.38 6.34 -8.04
N VAL A 22 3.41 7.19 -8.11
CA VAL A 22 4.12 7.70 -6.93
C VAL A 22 4.24 9.21 -7.03
N SER A 23 4.35 9.87 -5.89
CA SER A 23 4.53 11.33 -5.78
C SER A 23 5.79 11.84 -6.47
N SER A 24 6.91 11.14 -6.25
CA SER A 24 8.23 11.53 -6.72
C SER A 24 9.15 10.32 -6.81
N VAL A 25 10.31 10.51 -7.44
CA VAL A 25 11.41 9.55 -7.48
C VAL A 25 12.70 10.33 -7.28
N LEU A 26 13.57 9.87 -6.38
CA LEU A 26 14.85 10.52 -6.08
C LEU A 26 15.63 10.85 -7.36
N ASN A 27 15.98 12.12 -7.55
CA ASN A 27 16.70 12.63 -8.73
C ASN A 27 16.05 12.29 -10.08
N ARG A 28 14.76 11.93 -10.09
CA ARG A 28 14.05 11.39 -11.26
C ARG A 28 14.68 10.11 -11.83
N ASP A 29 15.52 9.41 -11.07
CA ASP A 29 16.17 8.17 -11.50
C ASP A 29 15.21 6.99 -11.39
N VAL A 30 14.29 6.91 -12.35
CA VAL A 30 13.31 5.81 -12.45
C VAL A 30 13.95 4.45 -12.71
N LYS A 31 15.21 4.40 -13.15
CA LYS A 31 15.92 3.15 -13.43
C LYS A 31 16.38 2.49 -12.14
N GLN A 32 16.82 3.29 -11.16
CA GLN A 32 17.33 2.81 -9.87
C GLN A 32 16.30 2.86 -8.74
N PHE A 33 15.36 3.80 -8.76
CA PHE A 33 14.45 4.08 -7.64
C PHE A 33 12.97 4.13 -8.03
N GLY A 34 12.60 3.56 -9.18
CA GLY A 34 11.25 3.65 -9.72
C GLY A 34 10.23 2.76 -9.01
N LYS A 35 8.95 3.17 -9.06
CA LYS A 35 7.78 2.46 -8.50
C LYS A 35 7.61 0.99 -8.90
N LYS A 36 8.28 0.52 -9.96
CA LYS A 36 8.23 -0.90 -10.36
C LYS A 36 8.84 -1.80 -9.27
N PHE A 37 9.80 -1.27 -8.53
CA PHE A 37 10.52 -1.97 -7.46
C PHE A 37 9.69 -2.14 -6.19
N LEU A 38 8.52 -1.51 -6.09
CA LEU A 38 7.58 -1.77 -4.98
C LEU A 38 7.03 -3.21 -4.99
N PHE A 39 7.05 -3.88 -6.16
CA PHE A 39 6.29 -5.11 -6.40
C PHE A 39 7.14 -6.26 -6.95
N ASP A 40 8.45 -6.07 -7.11
CA ASP A 40 9.32 -7.07 -7.74
C ASP A 40 9.88 -8.11 -6.76
N ARG A 41 9.60 -7.94 -5.47
CA ARG A 41 10.03 -8.83 -4.37
C ARG A 41 11.55 -8.97 -4.28
N ASN A 42 12.29 -7.95 -4.69
CA ASN A 42 13.73 -7.91 -4.60
C ASN A 42 14.18 -6.97 -3.48
N GLU A 43 14.83 -7.52 -2.46
CA GLU A 43 15.30 -6.78 -1.29
C GLU A 43 16.43 -5.76 -1.61
N GLU A 44 17.04 -5.85 -2.80
CA GLU A 44 18.10 -4.94 -3.23
C GLU A 44 17.58 -3.72 -4.01
N THR A 45 16.30 -3.70 -4.39
CA THR A 45 15.69 -2.62 -5.17
C THR A 45 14.57 -1.96 -4.40
N CYS A 46 14.36 -0.65 -4.60
CA CYS A 46 13.34 0.08 -3.87
C CYS A 46 12.70 1.18 -4.71
N TRP A 47 11.51 1.60 -4.29
CA TRP A 47 11.09 2.97 -4.56
C TRP A 47 11.71 3.90 -3.52
N ASN A 48 12.38 4.95 -3.99
CA ASN A 48 12.93 6.02 -3.16
C ASN A 48 12.32 7.34 -3.62
N SER A 49 11.55 7.99 -2.74
CA SER A 49 10.98 9.29 -3.04
C SER A 49 12.06 10.37 -3.06
N ASP A 50 11.81 11.47 -3.75
CA ASP A 50 12.58 12.69 -3.53
C ASP A 50 12.23 13.31 -2.16
N GLN A 51 12.96 14.34 -1.75
CA GLN A 51 12.62 15.14 -0.58
C GLN A 51 11.28 15.86 -0.75
N GLY A 52 10.59 16.12 0.36
CA GLY A 52 9.35 16.88 0.37
C GLY A 52 8.35 16.40 1.41
N SER A 53 7.31 17.20 1.63
CA SER A 53 6.21 16.87 2.53
C SER A 53 5.20 15.94 1.88
N SER A 54 4.69 14.96 2.62
CA SER A 54 3.54 14.13 2.24
C SER A 54 3.73 13.36 0.92
N GLN A 55 4.73 12.48 0.90
CA GLN A 55 4.93 11.53 -0.21
C GLN A 55 3.75 10.55 -0.29
N TRP A 56 3.49 9.96 -1.45
CA TRP A 56 2.36 9.06 -1.62
C TRP A 56 2.58 7.99 -2.69
N VAL A 57 1.88 6.88 -2.53
CA VAL A 57 1.71 5.82 -3.53
C VAL A 57 0.21 5.71 -3.84
N MET A 58 -0.14 5.78 -5.13
CA MET A 58 -1.50 5.59 -5.63
C MET A 58 -1.57 4.27 -6.38
N LEU A 59 -2.62 3.49 -6.13
CA LEU A 59 -2.83 2.16 -6.68
C LEU A 59 -4.18 2.17 -7.38
N GLU A 60 -4.18 1.90 -8.68
CA GLU A 60 -5.43 1.76 -9.46
C GLU A 60 -5.66 0.29 -9.79
N PHE A 61 -6.84 -0.21 -9.43
CA PHE A 61 -7.22 -1.60 -9.67
C PHE A 61 -7.97 -1.72 -11.01
N PRO A 62 -7.79 -2.82 -11.75
CA PRO A 62 -8.48 -3.04 -13.03
C PRO A 62 -10.00 -3.21 -12.84
N GLN A 63 -10.43 -3.57 -11.64
CA GLN A 63 -11.82 -3.73 -11.23
C GLN A 63 -11.96 -3.36 -9.76
N THR A 64 -13.21 -3.25 -9.30
CA THR A 64 -13.49 -3.07 -7.88
C THR A 64 -12.93 -4.21 -7.05
N VAL A 65 -12.29 -3.84 -5.95
CA VAL A 65 -11.77 -4.78 -4.97
C VAL A 65 -12.23 -4.41 -3.57
N LYS A 66 -12.30 -5.41 -2.71
CA LYS A 66 -12.39 -5.26 -1.27
C LYS A 66 -11.03 -5.63 -0.69
N VAL A 67 -10.33 -4.65 -0.17
CA VAL A 67 -9.03 -4.86 0.47
C VAL A 67 -9.20 -5.20 1.94
N THR A 68 -8.32 -6.04 2.45
CA THR A 68 -8.33 -6.50 3.85
C THR A 68 -6.99 -6.27 4.54
N GLU A 69 -5.89 -6.16 3.79
CA GLU A 69 -4.57 -5.94 4.36
C GLU A 69 -3.63 -5.16 3.42
N LEU A 70 -2.83 -4.28 4.00
CA LEU A 70 -1.66 -3.66 3.38
C LEU A 70 -0.40 -4.26 3.99
N GLN A 71 0.56 -4.63 3.14
CA GLN A 71 1.88 -5.07 3.56
C GLN A 71 2.94 -4.10 3.03
N LEU A 72 3.82 -3.63 3.91
CA LEU A 72 4.84 -2.63 3.60
C LEU A 72 6.17 -3.02 4.23
N GLN A 73 7.26 -2.89 3.47
CA GLN A 73 8.62 -3.01 3.98
C GLN A 73 9.40 -1.74 3.66
N PHE A 74 9.74 -0.98 4.69
CA PHE A 74 10.49 0.27 4.58
C PHE A 74 12.00 0.04 4.68
N GLN A 75 12.79 1.06 4.37
CA GLN A 75 14.14 1.19 4.91
C GLN A 75 14.08 1.91 6.26
N GLY A 76 14.70 1.34 7.29
CA GLY A 76 14.85 2.02 8.58
C GLY A 76 15.53 3.39 8.41
N GLY A 77 15.03 4.41 9.10
CA GLY A 77 15.39 5.81 8.93
C GLY A 77 14.57 6.55 7.86
N PHE A 78 13.83 5.86 6.98
CA PHE A 78 13.04 6.42 5.87
C PHE A 78 11.58 5.96 5.87
N THR A 79 11.05 5.67 7.05
CA THR A 79 9.74 5.11 7.29
C THR A 79 8.67 6.19 7.39
N GLY A 80 7.46 5.94 6.90
CA GLY A 80 6.31 6.78 7.22
C GLY A 80 5.92 6.62 8.69
N ARG A 81 5.95 7.70 9.49
CA ARG A 81 5.54 7.71 10.92
C ARG A 81 4.04 7.81 11.10
N THR A 82 3.39 8.58 10.24
CA THR A 82 1.93 8.78 10.24
C THR A 82 1.48 8.62 8.81
N CYS A 83 0.67 7.59 8.57
CA CYS A 83 0.23 7.23 7.24
C CYS A 83 -1.30 7.20 7.20
N ARG A 84 -1.85 7.65 6.08
CA ARG A 84 -3.28 7.58 5.78
C ARG A 84 -3.53 6.74 4.55
N LEU A 85 -4.52 5.87 4.63
CA LEU A 85 -5.10 5.18 3.49
C LEU A 85 -6.40 5.87 3.10
N GLU A 86 -6.46 6.34 1.87
CA GLU A 86 -7.68 6.82 1.24
C GLU A 86 -8.10 5.88 0.10
N GLY A 87 -9.40 5.83 -0.19
CA GLY A 87 -9.91 5.07 -1.32
C GLY A 87 -11.18 5.64 -1.93
N GLY A 88 -11.51 5.19 -3.13
CA GLY A 88 -12.69 5.64 -3.83
C GLY A 88 -13.02 4.84 -5.08
N ARG A 89 -14.25 5.03 -5.55
CA ARG A 89 -14.75 4.50 -6.83
C ARG A 89 -14.20 5.34 -7.98
N LYS A 90 -14.17 4.78 -9.19
CA LYS A 90 -13.77 5.48 -10.40
C LYS A 90 -14.66 6.71 -10.61
N GLY A 91 -14.05 7.89 -10.68
CA GLY A 91 -14.75 9.16 -10.87
C GLY A 91 -15.27 9.81 -9.57
N ALA A 92 -15.16 9.14 -8.43
CA ALA A 92 -15.46 9.72 -7.13
C ALA A 92 -14.21 10.36 -6.50
N SER A 93 -14.42 11.26 -5.54
CA SER A 93 -13.34 11.74 -4.68
C SER A 93 -12.85 10.62 -3.76
N LEU A 94 -11.56 10.66 -3.41
CA LEU A 94 -11.02 9.74 -2.42
C LEU A 94 -11.51 10.15 -1.02
N VAL A 95 -11.85 9.16 -0.21
CA VAL A 95 -12.24 9.34 1.19
C VAL A 95 -11.31 8.54 2.09
N GLU A 96 -11.12 9.03 3.31
CA GLU A 96 -10.31 8.33 4.31
C GLU A 96 -10.91 6.98 4.67
N ILE A 97 -10.06 5.96 4.65
CA ILE A 97 -10.39 4.60 5.09
C ILE A 97 -9.83 4.38 6.50
N ALA A 98 -8.53 4.57 6.66
CA ALA A 98 -7.83 4.30 7.91
C ALA A 98 -6.53 5.10 8.01
N ASP A 99 -6.12 5.40 9.24
CA ASP A 99 -4.75 5.77 9.56
C ASP A 99 -3.98 4.54 10.04
N PHE A 100 -2.67 4.51 9.79
CA PHE A 100 -1.78 3.47 10.27
C PHE A 100 -0.37 4.04 10.57
N TYR A 101 0.35 3.35 11.46
CA TYR A 101 1.59 3.85 12.07
C TYR A 101 2.69 2.79 11.98
N PRO A 102 3.46 2.75 10.89
CA PRO A 102 4.61 1.86 10.77
C PRO A 102 5.70 2.13 11.82
N GLU A 103 6.32 1.07 12.30
CA GLU A 103 7.55 1.12 13.09
C GLU A 103 8.74 1.43 12.20
N ASP A 104 9.71 2.19 12.72
CA ASP A 104 10.94 2.54 11.99
C ASP A 104 11.92 1.37 11.90
N THR A 105 11.62 0.40 11.04
CA THR A 105 12.38 -0.83 10.86
C THR A 105 12.38 -1.25 9.39
N ASN A 106 13.27 -2.18 9.04
CA ASN A 106 13.29 -2.80 7.71
C ASN A 106 12.47 -4.10 7.62
N ARG A 107 11.64 -4.40 8.64
CA ARG A 107 10.82 -5.61 8.66
C ARG A 107 9.56 -5.41 7.82
N LEU A 108 9.08 -6.49 7.20
CA LEU A 108 7.77 -6.50 6.58
C LEU A 108 6.68 -6.32 7.64
N GLN A 109 5.90 -5.27 7.52
CA GLN A 109 4.81 -4.89 8.43
C GLN A 109 3.46 -5.09 7.73
N ARG A 110 2.46 -5.52 8.50
CA ARG A 110 1.11 -5.85 8.00
C ARG A 110 0.09 -5.00 8.73
N PHE A 111 -0.80 -4.37 7.98
CA PHE A 111 -1.84 -3.49 8.51
C PHE A 111 -3.20 -4.00 8.04
N SER A 112 -3.98 -4.53 8.97
CA SER A 112 -5.35 -4.98 8.69
C SER A 112 -6.27 -3.77 8.45
N ILE A 113 -7.09 -3.87 7.40
CA ILE A 113 -8.07 -2.83 7.05
C ILE A 113 -9.44 -3.32 7.51
N HIS A 114 -9.90 -2.80 8.66
CA HIS A 114 -11.09 -3.29 9.35
C HIS A 114 -12.42 -2.72 8.83
N LYS A 115 -12.39 -1.59 8.12
CA LYS A 115 -13.58 -1.04 7.46
C LYS A 115 -13.78 -1.72 6.12
N GLU A 116 -15.03 -1.81 5.64
CA GLU A 116 -15.30 -2.26 4.27
C GLU A 116 -14.66 -1.31 3.25
N SER A 117 -13.43 -1.62 2.86
CA SER A 117 -12.66 -0.84 1.89
C SER A 117 -12.88 -1.36 0.49
N ILE A 118 -14.08 -1.10 -0.02
CA ILE A 118 -14.46 -1.38 -1.41
C ILE A 118 -14.08 -0.18 -2.28
N ALA A 119 -13.11 -0.35 -3.17
CA ALA A 119 -12.62 0.74 -4.01
C ALA A 119 -12.10 0.27 -5.37
N ASP A 120 -12.00 1.23 -6.29
CA ASP A 120 -11.31 1.04 -7.58
C ASP A 120 -9.90 1.65 -7.54
N LYS A 121 -9.64 2.55 -6.57
CA LYS A 121 -8.36 3.21 -6.37
C LYS A 121 -8.07 3.41 -4.89
N PHE A 122 -6.80 3.28 -4.52
CA PHE A 122 -6.27 3.63 -3.21
C PHE A 122 -5.13 4.62 -3.30
N LYS A 123 -5.00 5.44 -2.26
CA LYS A 123 -3.86 6.32 -2.04
C LYS A 123 -3.33 6.12 -0.63
N ILE A 124 -2.08 5.70 -0.56
CA ILE A 124 -1.30 5.67 0.68
C ILE A 124 -0.56 6.99 0.76
N ILE A 125 -0.80 7.76 1.81
CA ILE A 125 -0.18 9.06 2.07
C ILE A 125 0.75 8.90 3.27
N PHE A 126 2.03 9.24 3.10
CA PHE A 126 3.03 9.26 4.17
C PHE A 126 3.15 10.69 4.69
N GLU A 127 2.26 11.08 5.62
CA GLU A 127 2.13 12.47 6.10
C GLU A 127 3.39 12.95 6.82
N LYS A 128 4.02 12.05 7.58
CA LYS A 128 5.27 12.31 8.31
C LYS A 128 6.26 11.19 8.03
N SER A 129 7.53 11.54 7.83
CA SER A 129 8.62 10.57 7.67
C SER A 129 9.54 10.56 8.90
N THR A 130 10.27 9.47 9.09
CA THR A 130 11.42 9.41 9.99
C THR A 130 12.62 10.17 9.46
N ASP A 131 12.76 10.27 8.15
CA ASP A 131 13.80 11.06 7.48
C ASP A 131 13.51 12.56 7.63
N PHE A 132 14.56 13.32 7.95
CA PHE A 132 14.47 14.77 8.17
C PHE A 132 13.98 15.54 6.92
N PHE A 133 14.30 15.05 5.73
CA PHE A 133 13.90 15.67 4.46
C PHE A 133 12.55 15.15 3.94
N GLY A 134 11.87 14.30 4.70
CA GLY A 134 10.56 13.76 4.32
C GLY A 134 10.62 12.63 3.29
N ARG A 135 11.80 12.05 3.02
CA ARG A 135 11.94 10.96 2.06
C ARG A 135 11.32 9.67 2.59
N ILE A 136 10.84 8.84 1.68
CA ILE A 136 10.29 7.52 1.95
C ILE A 136 11.01 6.50 1.06
N ILE A 137 11.45 5.39 1.67
CA ILE A 137 12.06 4.27 0.94
C ILE A 137 11.26 3.01 1.25
N ILE A 138 10.77 2.34 0.21
CA ILE A 138 9.97 1.12 0.31
C ILE A 138 10.56 0.07 -0.63
N TYR A 139 10.88 -1.09 -0.06
CA TYR A 139 11.34 -2.28 -0.78
C TYR A 139 10.19 -3.14 -1.25
N HIS A 140 9.12 -3.23 -0.45
CA HIS A 140 7.98 -4.10 -0.77
C HIS A 140 6.66 -3.45 -0.40
N LEU A 141 5.68 -3.57 -1.29
CA LEU A 141 4.29 -3.18 -1.09
C LEU A 141 3.38 -4.24 -1.71
N ASP A 142 2.57 -4.89 -0.88
CA ASP A 142 1.49 -5.77 -1.32
C ASP A 142 0.14 -5.27 -0.79
N VAL A 143 -0.90 -5.49 -1.58
CA VAL A 143 -2.29 -5.25 -1.20
C VAL A 143 -3.06 -6.56 -1.32
N LEU A 144 -3.63 -6.98 -0.20
CA LEU A 144 -4.30 -8.27 -0.04
C LEU A 144 -5.80 -8.07 0.08
N GLY A 145 -6.58 -8.86 -0.65
CA GLY A 145 -8.03 -8.81 -0.60
C GLY A 145 -8.70 -9.68 -1.64
N GLU A 146 -9.91 -9.29 -2.02
CA GLU A 146 -10.73 -9.99 -2.99
C GLU A 146 -11.28 -9.06 -4.06
N LYS A 147 -11.46 -9.61 -5.26
CA LYS A 147 -12.20 -8.96 -6.34
C LYS A 147 -13.68 -8.95 -5.99
N VAL A 148 -14.34 -7.80 -6.12
CA VAL A 148 -15.80 -7.74 -6.04
C VAL A 148 -16.35 -8.12 -7.41
N LEU A 149 -17.18 -9.17 -7.45
CA LEU A 149 -17.86 -9.67 -8.64
C LEU A 149 -19.07 -8.81 -9.02
#